data_AF-Q4N488-F1
#
_entry.id   AF-Q4N488-F1
#
_cell.length_a   1.000
_cell.length_b   1.000
_cell.length_c   1.000
_cell.angle_alpha   90.00
_cell.angle_beta   90.00
_cell.angle_gamma   90.00
#
_symmetry.space_group_name_H-M   'P 1'
#
loop_
_entity.id
_entity.type
_entity.pdbx_description
1 polymer ?
#
loop_
_entity_poly.entity_id
_entity_poly.type
_entity_poly.pdbx_seq_one_letter_code
_entity_poly.pdbx_strand_id
1 'polypeptide(L)'
;MVPIRPLGRVITQFIFVVSGSVIKATYNAYRQSLSNGGGVFTGGISKVMSKEEAAKILGFNSYDNLKLKQIQEAHKRLKTINSPSGSFQGSPYLIQRIDAANIILTNFLKSNRSSNL
;
A
#
# COMPACT_ATOMS: atom_id res chain seq x y z
N MET A 1 -22.93 0.80 51.48
CA MET A 1 -21.67 0.26 50.94
C MET A 1 -21.99 -1.04 50.21
N VAL A 2 -21.99 -1.01 48.88
CA VAL A 2 -22.36 -2.17 48.05
C VAL A 2 -21.20 -3.17 48.02
N PRO A 3 -21.42 -4.49 48.25
CA PRO A 3 -20.33 -5.46 48.35
C PRO A 3 -19.84 -5.90 46.97
N ILE A 4 -18.74 -5.30 46.49
CA ILE A 4 -18.12 -5.52 45.15
C ILE A 4 -17.41 -6.89 45.03
N ARG A 5 -17.41 -7.72 46.08
CA ARG A 5 -16.48 -8.86 46.23
C ARG A 5 -16.68 -10.06 45.28
N PRO A 6 -17.89 -10.54 44.95
CA PRO A 6 -18.05 -11.69 44.05
C PRO A 6 -18.13 -11.32 42.56
N LEU A 7 -18.69 -10.15 42.22
CA LEU A 7 -18.88 -9.72 40.83
C LEU A 7 -17.59 -9.25 40.15
N GLY A 8 -16.64 -8.71 40.92
CA GLY A 8 -15.32 -8.31 40.39
C GLY A 8 -14.51 -9.51 39.84
N ARG A 9 -14.59 -10.67 40.48
CA ARG A 9 -13.84 -11.89 40.05
C ARG A 9 -14.26 -12.40 38.69
N VAL A 10 -15.57 -12.38 38.39
CA VAL A 10 -16.11 -12.87 37.12
C VAL A 10 -15.66 -11.97 35.98
N ILE A 11 -15.69 -10.64 36.18
CA ILE A 11 -15.23 -9.68 35.16
C ILE A 11 -13.72 -9.82 34.93
N THR A 12 -12.91 -9.99 35.98
CA THR A 12 -11.46 -10.19 35.82
C THR A 12 -11.13 -11.49 35.08
N GLN A 13 -11.82 -12.60 35.35
CA GLN A 13 -11.55 -13.88 34.68
C GLN A 13 -11.88 -13.85 33.18
N PHE A 14 -12.98 -13.20 32.79
CA PHE A 14 -13.34 -13.08 31.37
C PHE A 14 -12.32 -12.24 30.58
N ILE A 15 -11.75 -11.19 31.19
CA ILE A 15 -10.75 -10.34 30.54
C ILE A 15 -9.43 -11.10 30.32
N PHE A 16 -8.95 -11.86 31.31
CA PHE A 16 -7.67 -12.57 31.21
C PHE A 16 -7.70 -13.81 30.30
N VAL A 17 -8.82 -14.55 30.23
CA VAL A 17 -8.91 -15.79 29.44
C VAL A 17 -9.04 -15.52 27.93
N VAL A 18 -9.64 -14.40 27.52
CA VAL A 18 -9.81 -14.06 26.09
C VAL A 18 -8.60 -13.31 25.50
N SER A 19 -7.75 -12.72 26.35
CA SER A 19 -6.69 -11.80 25.89
C SER A 19 -5.45 -12.44 25.25
N GLY A 20 -5.16 -13.72 25.53
CA GLY A 20 -3.86 -14.32 25.15
C GLY A 20 -3.67 -14.66 23.67
N SER A 21 -4.73 -15.09 22.99
CA SER A 21 -4.65 -15.68 21.63
C SER A 21 -4.83 -14.66 20.51
N VAL A 22 -5.61 -13.60 20.73
CA VAL A 22 -5.84 -12.56 19.71
C VAL A 22 -4.63 -11.64 19.58
N ILE A 23 -3.98 -11.27 20.69
CA ILE A 23 -2.87 -10.29 20.70
C ILE A 23 -1.65 -10.79 19.91
N LYS A 24 -1.30 -12.07 20.02
CA LYS A 24 -0.12 -12.61 19.31
C LYS A 24 -0.37 -12.73 17.80
N ALA A 25 -1.60 -13.08 17.41
CA ALA A 25 -2.01 -13.15 16.01
C ALA A 25 -2.07 -11.76 15.38
N THR A 26 -2.62 -10.77 16.07
CA THR A 26 -2.65 -9.38 15.58
C THR A 26 -1.25 -8.77 15.54
N TYR A 27 -0.39 -9.03 16.53
CA TYR A 27 0.98 -8.54 16.54
C TYR A 27 1.82 -9.13 15.41
N ASN A 28 1.74 -10.44 15.17
CA ASN A 28 2.44 -11.08 14.06
C ASN A 28 1.88 -10.65 12.70
N ALA A 29 0.56 -10.46 12.56
CA ALA A 29 -0.05 -9.91 11.35
C ALA A 29 0.34 -8.44 11.10
N TYR A 30 0.45 -7.64 12.16
CA TYR A 30 0.93 -6.25 12.08
C TYR A 30 2.40 -6.19 11.67
N ARG A 31 3.24 -7.05 12.25
CA ARG A 31 4.65 -7.19 11.89
C ARG A 31 4.85 -7.71 10.47
N GLN A 32 4.03 -8.65 10.01
CA GLN A 32 4.02 -9.14 8.63
C GLN A 32 3.50 -8.09 7.64
N SER A 33 2.50 -7.28 8.02
CA SER A 33 2.02 -6.14 7.21
C SER A 33 3.11 -5.09 6.98
N LEU A 34 3.93 -4.84 8.01
CA LEU A 34 5.07 -3.92 7.94
C LEU A 34 6.27 -4.52 7.18
N SER A 35 6.55 -5.82 7.29
CA SER A 35 7.70 -6.44 6.59
C SER A 35 7.41 -6.78 5.13
N ASN A 36 6.16 -7.09 4.78
CA ASN A 36 5.79 -7.56 3.44
C ASN A 36 5.23 -6.47 2.52
N GLY A 37 5.11 -5.22 2.98
CA GLY A 37 4.64 -4.11 2.14
C GLY A 37 3.33 -4.39 1.39
N GLY A 38 2.44 -5.20 1.98
CA GLY A 38 1.34 -5.83 1.26
C GLY A 38 0.26 -6.31 2.22
N GLY A 39 -0.91 -5.70 2.11
CA GLY A 39 -1.98 -5.76 3.11
C GLY A 39 -2.71 -7.08 3.23
N VAL A 40 -3.13 -7.38 4.46
CA VAL A 40 -4.38 -8.11 4.70
C VAL A 40 -5.48 -7.06 4.68
N PHE A 41 -6.07 -6.85 3.51
CA PHE A 41 -7.20 -5.95 3.33
C PHE A 41 -8.46 -6.78 3.06
N THR A 42 -9.28 -6.88 4.09
CA THR A 42 -10.67 -7.33 4.01
C THR A 42 -11.45 -6.37 3.09
N GLY A 43 -12.10 -6.93 2.07
CA GLY A 43 -13.23 -6.38 1.30
C GLY A 43 -13.31 -4.87 1.08
N GLY A 44 -13.04 -4.42 -0.15
CA GLY A 44 -13.66 -3.21 -0.70
C GLY A 44 -12.82 -1.92 -0.72
N ILE A 45 -11.56 -1.96 -0.28
CA ILE A 45 -10.69 -0.78 -0.35
C ILE A 45 -9.80 -0.97 -1.57
N SER A 46 -9.91 -0.04 -2.52
CA SER A 46 -9.15 0.01 -3.77
C SER A 46 -7.70 -0.39 -3.51
N LYS A 47 -7.29 -1.54 -4.06
CA LYS A 47 -5.94 -2.09 -3.91
C LYS A 47 -4.93 -1.00 -4.27
N VAL A 48 -4.19 -0.53 -3.28
CA VAL A 48 -3.10 0.43 -3.48
C VAL A 48 -2.09 -0.24 -4.40
N MET A 49 -1.72 0.44 -5.49
CA MET A 49 -0.80 -0.08 -6.51
C MET A 49 0.57 -0.36 -5.89
N SER A 50 1.12 -1.55 -6.14
CA SER A 50 2.43 -1.92 -5.64
C SER A 50 3.55 -1.30 -6.48
N LYS A 51 4.80 -1.31 -5.99
CA LYS A 51 5.97 -0.80 -6.75
C LYS A 51 6.22 -1.62 -8.01
N GLU A 52 6.04 -2.93 -7.90
CA GLU A 52 6.18 -3.90 -8.99
C GLU A 52 5.11 -3.66 -10.05
N GLU A 53 3.87 -3.40 -9.62
CA GLU A 53 2.77 -3.05 -10.51
C GLU A 53 3.00 -1.69 -11.18
N ALA A 54 3.48 -0.68 -10.44
CA ALA A 54 3.82 0.62 -10.97
C ALA A 54 4.93 0.54 -12.04
N ALA A 55 5.97 -0.26 -11.80
CA ALA A 55 7.03 -0.51 -12.78
C ALA A 55 6.46 -1.13 -14.07
N LYS A 56 5.62 -2.16 -13.94
CA LYS A 56 4.97 -2.82 -15.08
C LYS A 56 4.05 -1.88 -15.85
N ILE A 57 3.29 -1.02 -15.18
CA ILE A 57 2.41 -0.03 -15.82
C ILE A 57 3.20 0.97 -16.66
N LEU A 58 4.39 1.40 -16.19
CA LEU A 58 5.27 2.26 -16.97
C LEU A 58 6.10 1.51 -18.03
N GLY A 59 5.98 0.19 -18.10
CA GLY A 59 6.66 -0.65 -19.09
C GLY A 59 8.06 -1.11 -18.68
N PHE A 60 8.36 -1.15 -17.37
CA PHE A 60 9.63 -1.66 -16.84
C PHE A 60 9.45 -3.07 -16.26
N ASN A 61 10.50 -3.90 -16.40
CA ASN A 61 10.53 -5.26 -15.85
C ASN A 61 10.82 -5.30 -14.34
N SER A 62 11.59 -4.32 -13.83
CA SER A 62 11.92 -4.15 -12.41
C SER A 62 12.02 -2.66 -12.06
N TYR A 63 11.89 -2.34 -10.76
CA TYR A 63 12.06 -1.00 -10.21
C TYR A 63 13.47 -0.71 -9.63
N ASP A 64 14.36 -1.69 -9.55
CA ASP A 64 15.59 -1.61 -8.73
C ASP A 64 16.62 -0.57 -9.24
N ASN A 65 16.73 -0.40 -10.56
CA ASN A 65 17.76 0.44 -11.19
C ASN A 65 17.19 1.59 -12.02
N LEU A 66 15.94 1.98 -11.74
CA LEU A 66 15.27 3.04 -12.50
C LEU A 66 15.80 4.43 -12.13
N LYS A 67 16.16 5.21 -13.15
CA LYS A 67 16.49 6.63 -12.98
C LYS A 67 15.23 7.48 -13.06
N LEU A 68 15.20 8.59 -12.32
CA LEU A 68 14.09 9.54 -12.33
C LEU A 68 13.70 10.00 -13.74
N LYS A 69 14.70 10.29 -14.59
CA LYS A 69 14.46 10.69 -15.98
C LYS A 69 13.71 9.63 -16.80
N GLN A 70 14.05 8.34 -16.61
CA GLN A 70 13.40 7.25 -17.34
C GLN A 70 11.93 7.11 -16.94
N ILE A 71 11.63 7.25 -15.64
CA ILE A 71 10.26 7.23 -15.13
C ILE A 71 9.44 8.39 -15.72
N GLN A 72 10.00 9.61 -15.72
CA GLN A 72 9.33 10.79 -16.27
C GLN A 72 9.10 10.70 -17.78
N GLU A 73 10.06 10.17 -18.53
CA GLU A 73 9.94 9.96 -19.96
C GLU A 73 8.87 8.91 -20.30
N ALA A 74 8.88 7.77 -19.60
CA ALA A 74 7.87 6.73 -19.77
C ALA A 74 6.47 7.23 -19.41
N HIS A 75 6.36 7.97 -18.29
CA HIS A 75 5.11 8.62 -17.86
C HIS A 75 4.57 9.57 -18.92
N LYS A 76 5.41 10.50 -19.43
CA LYS A 76 5.02 11.44 -20.48
C LYS A 76 4.57 10.71 -21.75
N ARG A 77 5.35 9.73 -22.22
CA ARG A 77 5.04 8.94 -23.43
C ARG A 77 3.68 8.24 -23.30
N LEU A 78 3.48 7.48 -22.22
CA LEU A 78 2.25 6.72 -22.03
C LEU A 78 1.05 7.63 -21.80
N LYS A 79 1.21 8.73 -21.06
CA LYS A 79 0.14 9.70 -20.85
C LYS A 79 -0.29 10.35 -22.16
N THR A 80 0.66 10.79 -22.99
CA THR A 80 0.34 11.37 -24.31
C THR A 80 -0.42 10.39 -25.20
N ILE A 81 -0.04 9.11 -25.22
CA ILE A 81 -0.73 8.08 -26.03
C ILE A 81 -2.16 7.83 -25.53
N ASN A 82 -2.38 7.88 -24.21
CA ASN A 82 -3.68 7.57 -23.61
C ASN A 82 -4.58 8.80 -23.40
N SER A 83 -4.05 10.00 -23.63
CA SER A 83 -4.81 11.25 -23.61
C SER A 83 -5.77 11.35 -24.79
N PRO A 84 -6.88 12.09 -24.64
CA PRO A 84 -7.75 12.40 -25.77
C PRO A 84 -6.98 13.10 -26.88
N SER A 85 -7.12 12.63 -28.12
CA SER A 85 -6.47 13.22 -29.30
C SER A 85 -7.28 12.91 -30.56
N GLY A 86 -7.64 13.95 -31.32
CA GLY A 86 -8.42 13.81 -32.54
C GLY A 86 -9.74 13.06 -32.31
N SER A 87 -9.88 11.88 -32.91
CA SER A 87 -11.04 11.00 -32.78
C SER A 87 -10.96 10.03 -31.59
N PHE A 88 -9.81 9.92 -30.92
CA PHE A 88 -9.64 9.08 -29.74
C PHE A 88 -10.00 9.85 -28.48
N GLN A 89 -11.00 9.36 -27.73
CA GLN A 89 -11.46 10.00 -26.48
C GLN A 89 -10.49 9.82 -25.31
N GLY A 90 -9.44 9.02 -25.45
CA GLY A 90 -8.55 8.70 -24.34
C GLY A 90 -9.14 7.66 -23.38
N SER A 91 -8.36 7.28 -22.38
CA SER A 91 -8.82 6.43 -21.29
C SER A 91 -8.53 7.07 -19.93
N PRO A 92 -9.55 7.67 -19.27
CA PRO A 92 -9.37 8.29 -17.96
C PRO A 92 -8.81 7.33 -16.91
N TYR A 93 -9.24 6.06 -16.95
CA TYR A 93 -8.75 5.03 -16.04
C TYR A 93 -7.26 4.76 -16.26
N LEU A 94 -6.82 4.58 -17.51
CA LEU A 94 -5.40 4.33 -17.80
C LEU A 94 -4.54 5.53 -17.43
N ILE A 95 -5.00 6.76 -17.69
CA ILE A 95 -4.28 7.98 -17.29
C ILE A 95 -4.11 8.02 -15.77
N GLN A 96 -5.16 7.76 -15.00
CA GLN A 96 -5.07 7.71 -13.53
C GLN A 96 -4.07 6.66 -13.04
N ARG A 97 -4.05 5.48 -13.68
CA ARG A 97 -3.11 4.41 -13.35
C ARG A 97 -1.67 4.76 -13.69
N ILE A 98 -1.45 5.41 -14.84
CA ILE A 98 -0.14 5.92 -15.27
C ILE A 98 0.36 7.01 -14.31
N ASP A 99 -0.51 7.93 -13.90
CA ASP A 99 -0.19 8.99 -12.94
C ASP A 99 0.15 8.41 -11.55
N ALA A 100 -0.64 7.45 -11.05
CA ALA A 100 -0.37 6.77 -9.80
C ALA A 100 0.99 6.03 -9.82
N ALA A 101 1.30 5.32 -10.92
CA ALA A 101 2.55 4.61 -11.08
C ALA A 101 3.77 5.55 -11.01
N ASN A 102 3.69 6.72 -11.66
CA ASN A 102 4.73 7.75 -11.60
C ASN A 102 4.91 8.27 -10.16
N ILE A 103 3.83 8.55 -9.44
CA ILE A 103 3.90 9.02 -8.04
C ILE A 103 4.58 7.97 -7.15
N ILE A 104 4.20 6.69 -7.27
CA ILE A 104 4.76 5.61 -6.44
C ILE A 104 6.26 5.45 -6.67
N LEU A 105 6.70 5.38 -7.93
CA LEU A 105 8.12 5.16 -8.25
C LEU A 105 8.97 6.39 -7.91
N THR A 106 8.46 7.61 -8.14
CA THR A 106 9.20 8.83 -7.78
C THR A 106 9.33 8.99 -6.26
N ASN A 107 8.29 8.65 -5.49
CA ASN A 107 8.36 8.65 -4.04
C ASN A 107 9.30 7.56 -3.52
N PHE A 108 9.28 6.37 -4.11
CA PHE A 108 10.22 5.30 -3.79
C PHE A 108 11.68 5.75 -4.00
N LEU A 109 11.99 6.39 -5.13
CA LEU A 109 13.35 6.91 -5.39
C LEU A 109 13.77 7.99 -4.40
N LYS A 110 12.86 8.90 -4.03
CA LYS A 110 13.16 9.92 -3.01
C LYS A 110 13.44 9.29 -1.65
N SER A 111 12.58 8.36 -1.22
CA SER A 111 12.75 7.63 0.05
C SER A 111 14.05 6.83 0.08
N ASN A 112 14.39 6.14 -1.02
CA ASN A 112 15.62 5.35 -1.11
C ASN A 112 16.87 6.23 -1.14
N ARG A 113 16.80 7.44 -1.75
CA ARG A 113 17.92 8.37 -1.70
C ARG A 113 18.15 8.92 -0.28
N SER A 114 17.07 9.23 0.45
CA SER A 114 17.17 9.72 1.83
C SER A 114 17.69 8.69 2.83
N SER A 115 17.51 7.39 2.58
CA SER A 115 18.06 6.34 3.44
C SER A 115 19.54 6.04 3.19
N ASN A 116 20.13 6.60 2.12
CA ASN A 116 21.55 6.42 1.75
C ASN A 116 22.41 7.66 2.06
N LEU A 117 21.86 8.63 2.81
CA LEU A 117 22.54 9.79 3.36
C LEU A 117 22.66 9.62 4.88
#